data_AF-A0A840AY45-F1
#
_entry.id   AF-A0A840AY45-F1
#
_cell.length_a   1.000
_cell.length_b   1.000
_cell.length_c   1.000
_cell.angle_alpha   90.00
_cell.angle_beta   90.00
_cell.angle_gamma   90.00
#
_symmetry.space_group_name_H-M   'P 1'
#
loop_
_entity.id
_entity.type
_entity.pdbx_description
1 polymer ?
#
loop_
_entity_poly.entity_id
_entity_poly.type
_entity_poly.pdbx_seq_one_letter_code
_entity_poly.pdbx_strand_id
1 'polypeptide(L)'
;MIIKITKGTDRDFLAIVRNDGSTETATFPKKGVTPHDAIHYFVETELNLPMAFWGMVAKGHSPEDIQEIAKQAGHASASRAQTPDEHIVQLLQAERLVECFESDAWGAPADAETFIAIAATACEASFVAMPALTPQSIEAVRTRIAAFQSIWLVAKAGHVAEFQWDER
;
A
#
# COMPACT_ATOMS: atom_id res chain seq x y z
N MET A 1 6.99 7.67 12.74
CA MET A 1 7.92 7.48 11.61
C MET A 1 7.51 8.43 10.49
N ILE A 2 8.47 9.13 9.89
CA ILE A 2 8.24 10.02 8.74
C ILE A 2 8.55 9.25 7.46
N ILE A 3 7.64 9.33 6.49
CA ILE A 3 7.76 8.75 5.15
C ILE A 3 7.79 9.90 4.15
N LYS A 4 8.81 9.98 3.30
CA LYS A 4 8.92 10.98 2.23
C LYS A 4 9.03 10.30 0.88
N ILE A 5 8.05 10.52 0.02
CA ILE A 5 8.08 10.06 -1.37
C ILE A 5 8.35 11.28 -2.26
N THR A 6 9.51 11.28 -2.92
CA THR A 6 9.92 12.32 -3.86
C THR A 6 9.61 11.88 -5.28
N LYS A 7 8.86 12.72 -6.00
CA LYS A 7 8.50 12.48 -7.40
C LYS A 7 9.76 12.55 -8.26
N GLY A 8 10.16 11.45 -8.88
CA GLY A 8 11.20 11.49 -9.91
C GLY A 8 10.64 11.39 -11.32
N THR A 9 11.54 11.40 -12.30
CA THR A 9 11.24 11.34 -13.73
C THR A 9 10.91 9.93 -14.21
N ASP A 10 11.74 8.95 -13.83
CA ASP A 10 11.68 7.55 -14.25
C ASP A 10 11.35 6.60 -13.08
N ARG A 11 11.68 7.01 -11.85
CA ARG A 11 11.42 6.32 -10.59
C ARG A 11 11.06 7.32 -9.50
N ASP A 12 10.40 6.86 -8.45
CA ASP A 12 10.17 7.65 -7.25
C ASP A 12 11.18 7.28 -6.16
N PHE A 13 11.51 8.25 -5.31
CA PHE A 13 12.51 8.08 -4.27
C PHE A 13 11.85 8.11 -2.90
N LEU A 14 12.17 7.13 -2.07
CA LEU A 14 11.71 7.03 -0.71
C LEU A 14 12.82 7.45 0.25
N ALA A 15 12.47 8.26 1.25
CA ALA A 15 13.26 8.47 2.45
C ALA A 15 12.39 8.24 3.69
N ILE A 16 12.91 7.46 4.63
CA ILE A 16 12.25 7.09 5.89
C ILE A 16 13.08 7.62 7.05
N VAL A 17 12.41 8.14 8.07
CA VAL A 17 12.99 8.39 9.40
C VAL A 17 12.11 7.73 10.44
N ARG A 18 12.61 6.67 11.09
CA ARG A 18 11.90 5.92 12.12
C ARG A 18 11.90 6.67 13.46
N ASN A 19 11.10 6.18 14.41
CA ASN A 19 10.98 6.81 15.74
C ASN A 19 12.27 6.71 16.56
N ASP A 20 13.09 5.68 16.32
CA ASP A 20 14.42 5.52 16.92
C ASP A 20 15.50 6.41 16.25
N GLY A 21 15.12 7.19 15.23
CA GLY A 21 16.02 8.05 14.46
C GLY A 21 16.77 7.32 13.35
N SER A 22 16.62 6.01 13.20
CA SER A 22 17.20 5.29 12.06
C SER A 22 16.57 5.76 10.75
N THR A 23 17.40 5.81 9.70
CA THR A 23 16.99 6.32 8.40
C THR A 23 17.22 5.29 7.33
N GLU A 24 16.36 5.31 6.31
CA GLU A 24 16.50 4.44 5.15
C GLU A 24 16.06 5.15 3.88
N THR A 25 16.66 4.78 2.76
CA THR A 25 16.27 5.28 1.44
C THR A 25 16.09 4.11 0.49
N ALA A 26 15.07 4.19 -0.36
CA ALA A 26 14.81 3.21 -1.41
C ALA A 26 14.34 3.91 -2.69
N THR A 27 14.23 3.16 -3.78
CA THR A 27 13.61 3.66 -5.01
C THR A 27 12.50 2.74 -5.46
N PHE A 28 11.41 3.32 -5.95
CA PHE A 28 10.26 2.59 -6.45
C PHE A 28 10.08 2.80 -7.95
N PRO A 29 9.75 1.74 -8.72
CA PRO A 29 9.39 1.90 -10.11
C PRO A 29 8.09 2.72 -10.22
N LYS A 30 7.95 3.51 -11.30
CA LYS A 30 6.69 4.17 -11.61
C LYS A 30 5.64 3.11 -11.96
N LYS A 31 4.57 3.02 -11.16
CA LYS A 31 3.40 2.18 -11.41
C LYS A 31 2.17 3.10 -11.55
N GLY A 32 1.59 3.16 -12.75
CA GLY A 32 0.42 3.99 -13.02
C GLY A 32 0.57 5.48 -12.69
N VAL A 33 -0.53 6.09 -12.28
CA VAL A 33 -0.64 7.54 -12.01
C VAL A 33 -0.19 7.95 -10.61
N THR A 34 0.02 7.00 -9.71
CA THR A 34 0.22 7.23 -8.26
C THR A 34 1.17 6.19 -7.70
N PRO A 35 2.13 6.56 -6.84
CA PRO A 35 3.00 5.59 -6.19
C PRO A 35 2.19 4.52 -5.43
N HIS A 36 2.43 3.25 -5.73
CA HIS A 36 1.83 2.08 -5.06
C HIS A 36 1.99 2.19 -3.54
N ASP A 37 3.21 2.50 -3.08
CA ASP A 37 3.54 2.60 -1.67
C ASP A 37 2.85 3.79 -0.96
N ALA A 38 2.42 4.82 -1.70
CA ALA A 38 1.58 5.88 -1.12
C ALA A 38 0.16 5.35 -0.82
N ILE A 39 -0.36 4.45 -1.64
CA ILE A 39 -1.68 3.83 -1.44
C ILE A 39 -1.67 2.95 -0.20
N HIS A 40 -0.58 2.21 0.06
CA HIS A 40 -0.37 1.48 1.31
C HIS A 40 -0.62 2.37 2.54
N TYR A 41 -0.13 3.61 2.55
CA TYR A 41 -0.34 4.51 3.68
C TYR A 41 -1.83 4.76 3.93
N PHE A 42 -2.61 5.05 2.88
CA PHE A 42 -4.05 5.33 3.03
C PHE A 42 -4.84 4.09 3.46
N VAL A 43 -4.56 2.94 2.85
CA VAL A 43 -5.24 1.66 3.14
C VAL A 43 -4.94 1.19 4.56
N GLU A 44 -3.66 1.11 4.92
CA GLU A 44 -3.25 0.55 6.21
C GLU A 44 -3.67 1.42 7.38
N THR A 45 -3.68 2.74 7.19
CA THR A 45 -4.14 3.68 8.22
C THR A 45 -5.66 3.70 8.38
N GLU A 46 -6.43 3.52 7.30
CA GLU A 46 -7.89 3.45 7.40
C GLU A 46 -8.35 2.13 8.03
N LEU A 47 -7.74 1.02 7.62
CA LEU A 47 -8.17 -0.33 7.99
C LEU A 47 -7.44 -0.89 9.21
N ASN A 48 -6.56 -0.10 9.82
CA ASN A 48 -5.78 -0.46 10.99
C ASN A 48 -5.00 -1.78 10.80
N LEU A 49 -4.11 -1.80 9.81
CA LEU A 49 -3.25 -2.95 9.47
C LEU A 49 -1.80 -2.71 9.94
N PRO A 50 -1.49 -2.83 11.25
CA PRO A 50 -0.17 -2.48 11.81
C PRO A 50 0.96 -3.46 11.44
N MET A 51 0.65 -4.61 10.85
CA MET A 51 1.61 -5.62 10.38
C MET A 51 1.62 -5.73 8.85
N ALA A 52 1.17 -4.68 8.16
CA ALA A 52 1.31 -4.54 6.72
C ALA A 52 2.61 -3.80 6.35
N PHE A 53 2.73 -3.23 5.15
CA PHE A 53 3.98 -2.70 4.62
C PHE A 53 4.58 -1.59 5.49
N TRP A 54 3.85 -0.49 5.73
CA TRP A 54 4.40 0.62 6.52
C TRP A 54 4.54 0.28 8.00
N GLY A 55 3.66 -0.59 8.51
CA GLY A 55 3.78 -1.15 9.85
C GLY A 55 5.08 -1.94 10.05
N MET A 56 5.44 -2.81 9.09
CA MET A 56 6.69 -3.57 9.12
C MET A 56 7.91 -2.65 8.94
N VAL A 57 7.83 -1.64 8.05
CA VAL A 57 8.89 -0.64 7.92
C VAL A 57 9.11 0.10 9.24
N ALA A 58 8.05 0.52 9.92
CA ALA A 58 8.14 1.18 11.23
C ALA A 58 8.82 0.30 12.29
N LYS A 59 8.66 -1.03 12.20
CA LYS A 59 9.29 -2.02 13.10
C LYS A 59 10.74 -2.36 12.73
N GLY A 60 11.32 -1.71 11.73
CA GLY A 60 12.74 -1.85 11.37
C GLY A 60 13.02 -2.74 10.16
N HIS A 61 11.99 -3.28 9.50
CA HIS A 61 12.21 -3.98 8.23
C HIS A 61 12.55 -2.99 7.11
N SER A 62 13.39 -3.40 6.17
CA SER A 62 13.61 -2.64 4.94
C SER A 62 12.43 -2.83 3.98
N PRO A 63 12.07 -1.82 3.16
CA PRO A 63 11.10 -1.99 2.07
C PRO A 63 11.43 -3.15 1.12
N GLU A 64 12.72 -3.35 0.83
CA GLU A 64 13.19 -4.41 -0.08
C GLU A 64 12.96 -5.81 0.51
N ASP A 65 13.24 -6.01 1.81
CA ASP A 65 12.97 -7.28 2.49
C ASP A 65 11.47 -7.60 2.48
N ILE A 66 10.61 -6.61 2.73
CA ILE A 66 9.15 -6.79 2.75
C ILE A 66 8.65 -7.21 1.36
N GLN A 67 9.14 -6.58 0.30
CA GLN A 67 8.78 -6.95 -1.08
C GLN A 67 9.19 -8.39 -1.41
N GLU A 68 10.39 -8.81 -0.99
CA GLU A 68 10.85 -10.16 -1.21
C GLU A 68 10.04 -11.19 -0.38
N ILE A 69 9.66 -10.86 0.85
CA ILE A 69 8.75 -11.67 1.68
C ILE A 69 7.40 -11.87 0.97
N ALA A 70 6.76 -10.78 0.51
CA ALA A 70 5.47 -10.87 -0.19
C ALA A 70 5.58 -11.74 -1.46
N LYS A 71 6.65 -11.54 -2.24
CA LYS A 71 6.92 -12.30 -3.46
C LYS A 71 7.14 -13.79 -3.18
N GLN A 72 7.89 -14.14 -2.13
CA GLN A 72 8.12 -15.54 -1.71
C GLN A 72 6.83 -16.22 -1.25
N ALA A 73 5.91 -15.47 -0.64
CA ALA A 73 4.58 -15.93 -0.29
C ALA A 73 3.64 -16.11 -1.50
N GLY A 74 4.13 -15.91 -2.72
CA GLY A 74 3.37 -16.12 -3.95
C GLY A 74 2.50 -14.94 -4.36
N HIS A 75 2.66 -13.76 -3.73
CA HIS A 75 1.95 -12.54 -4.12
C HIS A 75 2.08 -12.24 -5.63
N ALA A 76 3.25 -12.49 -6.22
CA ALA A 76 3.47 -12.25 -7.65
C ALA A 76 2.79 -13.26 -8.60
N SER A 77 2.16 -14.33 -8.09
CA SER A 77 1.64 -15.43 -8.92
C SER A 77 0.63 -16.30 -8.16
N ALA A 78 -0.65 -16.25 -8.54
CA ALA A 78 -1.70 -17.07 -7.92
C ALA A 78 -1.39 -18.58 -7.90
N SER A 79 -0.72 -19.12 -8.93
CA SER A 79 -0.31 -20.54 -8.97
C SER A 79 0.80 -20.91 -7.98
N ARG A 80 1.49 -19.93 -7.39
CA ARG A 80 2.54 -20.11 -6.38
C ARG A 80 2.09 -19.66 -4.99
N ALA A 81 0.90 -19.09 -4.87
CA ALA A 81 0.32 -18.70 -3.59
C ALA A 81 0.06 -19.94 -2.73
N GLN A 82 0.35 -19.83 -1.44
CA GLN A 82 0.13 -20.85 -0.43
C GLN A 82 -0.44 -20.17 0.82
N THR A 83 -0.95 -20.96 1.76
CA THR A 83 -1.31 -20.42 3.07
C THR A 83 -0.09 -19.72 3.70
N PRO A 84 -0.16 -18.40 3.93
CA PRO A 84 0.97 -17.66 4.48
C PRO A 84 1.17 -17.95 5.97
N ASP A 85 2.38 -17.70 6.46
CA ASP A 85 2.63 -17.63 7.89
C ASP A 85 1.84 -16.47 8.52
N GLU A 86 1.43 -16.63 9.78
CA GLU A 86 0.59 -15.66 10.50
C GLU A 86 1.16 -14.23 10.45
N HIS A 87 2.48 -14.09 10.56
CA HIS A 87 3.17 -12.80 10.62
C HIS A 87 3.15 -11.99 9.31
N ILE A 88 2.76 -12.59 8.17
CA ILE A 88 2.67 -11.89 6.86
C ILE A 88 1.23 -11.80 6.33
N VAL A 89 0.24 -12.27 7.09
CA VAL A 89 -1.18 -12.22 6.68
C VAL A 89 -1.62 -10.78 6.37
N GLN A 90 -1.34 -9.83 7.27
CA GLN A 90 -1.73 -8.43 7.06
C GLN A 90 -0.98 -7.77 5.90
N LEU A 91 0.27 -8.16 5.66
CA LEU A 91 1.03 -7.73 4.48
C LEU A 91 0.29 -8.13 3.21
N LEU A 92 -0.08 -9.40 3.06
CA LEU A 92 -0.80 -9.86 1.87
C LEU A 92 -2.21 -9.26 1.76
N GLN A 93 -2.92 -9.10 2.87
CA GLN A 93 -4.22 -8.41 2.89
C GLN A 93 -4.10 -6.97 2.37
N ALA A 94 -3.13 -6.21 2.88
CA ALA A 94 -2.91 -4.83 2.46
C ALA A 94 -2.55 -4.76 0.98
N GLU A 95 -1.62 -5.60 0.52
CA GLU A 95 -1.24 -5.66 -0.90
C GLU A 95 -2.45 -5.91 -1.83
N ARG A 96 -3.33 -6.87 -1.48
CA ARG A 96 -4.52 -7.16 -2.29
C ARG A 96 -5.49 -5.98 -2.34
N LEU A 97 -5.68 -5.29 -1.22
CA LEU A 97 -6.54 -4.11 -1.16
C LEU A 97 -5.92 -2.92 -1.89
N VAL A 98 -4.62 -2.71 -1.76
CA VAL A 98 -3.88 -1.66 -2.47
C VAL A 98 -4.03 -1.83 -3.98
N GLU A 99 -3.88 -3.04 -4.51
CA GLU A 99 -4.09 -3.32 -5.94
C GLU A 99 -5.54 -3.04 -6.38
N CYS A 100 -6.54 -3.37 -5.54
CA CYS A 100 -7.94 -3.05 -5.83
C CYS A 100 -8.17 -1.52 -5.89
N PHE A 101 -7.66 -0.77 -4.90
CA PHE A 101 -7.77 0.69 -4.87
C PHE A 101 -6.97 1.37 -5.99
N GLU A 102 -5.81 0.83 -6.35
CA GLU A 102 -5.01 1.29 -7.48
C GLU A 102 -5.80 1.15 -8.79
N SER A 103 -6.39 -0.04 -9.02
CA SER A 103 -7.23 -0.27 -10.20
C SER A 103 -8.44 0.65 -10.25
N ASP A 104 -9.10 0.87 -9.11
CA ASP A 104 -10.23 1.80 -8.98
C ASP A 104 -9.82 3.23 -9.37
N ALA A 105 -8.64 3.67 -8.91
CA ALA A 105 -8.16 5.03 -9.11
C ALA A 105 -7.64 5.30 -10.54
N TRP A 106 -7.40 4.25 -11.33
CA TRP A 106 -7.05 4.37 -12.75
C TRP A 106 -8.27 4.43 -13.68
N GLY A 107 -9.43 3.98 -13.20
CA GLY A 107 -10.64 3.82 -14.00
C GLY A 107 -11.86 4.50 -13.41
N ALA A 108 -13.04 4.05 -13.82
CA ALA A 108 -14.28 4.38 -13.14
C ALA A 108 -14.38 3.50 -11.88
N PRO A 109 -14.45 4.06 -10.67
CA PRO A 109 -14.55 3.27 -9.45
C PRO A 109 -15.79 2.39 -9.47
N ALA A 110 -15.66 1.14 -9.01
CA ALA A 110 -16.81 0.27 -8.81
C ALA A 110 -17.72 0.81 -7.69
N ASP A 111 -19.00 0.41 -7.67
CA ASP A 111 -19.80 0.56 -6.46
C ASP A 111 -19.19 -0.24 -5.29
N ALA A 112 -19.58 0.07 -4.06
CA ALA A 112 -18.97 -0.52 -2.87
C ALA A 112 -19.18 -2.04 -2.77
N GLU A 113 -20.32 -2.57 -3.23
CA GLU A 113 -20.61 -4.01 -3.19
C GLU A 113 -19.71 -4.75 -4.17
N THR A 114 -19.61 -4.25 -5.40
CA THR A 114 -18.72 -4.79 -6.43
C THR A 114 -17.25 -4.71 -5.98
N PHE A 115 -16.82 -3.59 -5.38
CA PHE A 115 -15.46 -3.47 -4.85
C PHE A 115 -15.16 -4.53 -3.79
N ILE A 116 -16.08 -4.73 -2.84
CA ILE A 116 -15.93 -5.74 -1.79
C ILE A 116 -15.82 -7.15 -2.39
N ALA A 117 -16.63 -7.48 -3.40
CA ALA A 117 -16.58 -8.78 -4.06
C ALA A 117 -15.23 -9.03 -4.77
N ILE A 118 -14.69 -8.01 -5.45
CA ILE A 118 -13.37 -8.07 -6.09
C ILE A 118 -12.27 -8.25 -5.03
N ALA A 119 -12.30 -7.44 -3.97
CA ALA A 119 -11.34 -7.51 -2.88
C ALA A 119 -11.36 -8.87 -2.16
N ALA A 120 -12.54 -9.45 -1.94
CA ALA A 120 -12.70 -10.78 -1.36
C ALA A 120 -12.03 -11.85 -2.23
N THR A 121 -12.28 -11.81 -3.54
CA THR A 121 -11.68 -12.74 -4.52
C THR A 121 -10.15 -12.61 -4.54
N ALA A 122 -9.62 -11.38 -4.47
CA ALA A 122 -8.18 -11.14 -4.42
C ALA A 122 -7.54 -11.70 -3.13
N CYS A 123 -8.18 -11.48 -1.98
CA CYS A 123 -7.72 -12.02 -0.69
C CYS A 123 -7.74 -13.56 -0.69
N GLU A 124 -8.82 -14.18 -1.19
CA GLU A 124 -8.96 -15.63 -1.30
C GLU A 124 -7.86 -16.23 -2.18
N ALA A 125 -7.54 -15.60 -3.31
CA ALA A 125 -6.45 -16.03 -4.19
C ALA A 125 -5.06 -15.99 -3.52
N SER A 126 -4.92 -15.25 -2.41
CA SER A 126 -3.72 -15.18 -1.58
C SER A 126 -3.84 -15.96 -0.26
N PHE A 127 -4.89 -16.79 -0.10
CA PHE A 127 -5.16 -17.58 1.11
C PHE A 127 -5.24 -16.77 2.41
N VAL A 128 -5.68 -15.51 2.32
CA VAL A 128 -5.91 -14.64 3.49
C VAL A 128 -7.37 -14.26 3.59
N ALA A 129 -7.87 -14.10 4.82
CA ALA A 129 -9.20 -13.55 5.05
C ALA A 129 -9.26 -12.10 4.58
N MET A 130 -10.40 -11.66 4.06
CA MET A 130 -10.60 -10.25 3.74
C MET A 130 -10.69 -9.42 5.04
N PRO A 131 -9.94 -8.32 5.18
CA PRO A 131 -10.14 -7.39 6.28
C PRO A 131 -11.56 -6.85 6.34
N ALA A 132 -12.01 -6.45 7.53
CA ALA A 132 -13.32 -5.81 7.69
C ALA A 132 -13.35 -4.51 6.87
N LEU A 133 -14.23 -4.46 5.88
CA LEU A 133 -14.34 -3.34 4.94
C LEU A 133 -15.81 -2.91 4.85
N THR A 134 -16.03 -1.61 5.01
CA THR A 134 -17.36 -0.99 4.93
C THR A 134 -17.41 -0.02 3.74
N PRO A 135 -18.60 0.29 3.20
CA PRO A 135 -18.74 1.35 2.20
C PRO A 135 -18.12 2.68 2.65
N GLN A 136 -18.22 3.01 3.93
CA GLN A 136 -17.67 4.23 4.52
C GLN A 136 -16.14 4.23 4.48
N SER A 137 -15.49 3.14 4.88
CA SER A 137 -14.03 3.03 4.83
C SER A 137 -13.50 3.02 3.39
N ILE A 138 -14.23 2.41 2.45
CA ILE A 138 -13.87 2.43 1.02
C ILE A 138 -13.86 3.87 0.50
N GLU A 139 -14.92 4.63 0.78
CA GLU A 139 -15.03 6.02 0.36
C GLU A 139 -13.98 6.91 1.02
N ALA A 140 -13.66 6.66 2.30
CA ALA A 140 -12.60 7.38 3.01
C ALA A 140 -11.23 7.16 2.34
N VAL A 141 -10.88 5.92 1.98
CA VAL A 141 -9.64 5.63 1.24
C VAL A 141 -9.65 6.29 -0.13
N ARG A 142 -10.73 6.14 -0.91
CA ARG A 142 -10.87 6.75 -2.24
C ARG A 142 -10.69 8.26 -2.20
N THR A 143 -11.33 8.94 -1.25
CA THR A 143 -11.21 10.38 -1.05
C THR A 143 -9.76 10.80 -0.80
N ARG A 144 -9.04 10.06 0.06
CA ARG A 144 -7.63 10.35 0.38
C ARG A 144 -6.71 10.11 -0.81
N ILE A 145 -6.93 9.02 -1.56
CA ILE A 145 -6.20 8.73 -2.80
C ILE A 145 -6.44 9.83 -3.84
N ALA A 146 -7.70 10.20 -4.09
CA ALA A 146 -8.05 11.23 -5.07
C ALA A 146 -7.44 12.60 -4.70
N ALA A 147 -7.49 12.98 -3.43
CA ALA A 147 -6.86 14.20 -2.94
C ALA A 147 -5.34 14.20 -3.20
N PHE A 148 -4.67 13.10 -2.84
CA PHE A 148 -3.23 12.94 -3.11
C PHE A 148 -2.90 12.97 -4.61
N GLN A 149 -3.67 12.25 -5.43
CA GLN A 149 -3.53 12.18 -6.88
C GLN A 149 -3.63 13.54 -7.56
N SER A 150 -4.60 14.36 -7.15
CA SER A 150 -4.83 15.69 -7.73
C SER A 150 -3.59 16.58 -7.63
N ILE A 151 -2.83 16.45 -6.55
CA ILE A 151 -1.57 17.17 -6.31
C ILE A 151 -0.44 16.47 -7.06
N TRP A 152 -0.33 15.15 -6.90
CA TRP A 152 0.80 14.38 -7.43
C TRP A 152 0.89 14.45 -8.95
N LEU A 153 -0.24 14.40 -9.66
CA LEU A 153 -0.28 14.37 -11.12
C LEU A 153 0.30 15.63 -11.78
N VAL A 154 -0.01 16.81 -11.23
CA VAL A 154 0.43 18.10 -11.78
C VAL A 154 1.77 18.55 -11.22
N ALA A 155 2.26 17.90 -10.17
CA ALA A 155 3.54 18.21 -9.56
C ALA A 155 4.72 17.87 -10.48
N LYS A 156 5.74 18.74 -10.47
CA LYS A 156 7.00 18.51 -11.18
C LYS A 156 7.86 17.49 -10.42
N ALA A 157 8.82 16.89 -11.13
CA ALA A 157 9.88 16.12 -10.48
C ALA A 157 10.57 16.96 -9.39
N GLY A 158 10.89 16.34 -8.26
CA GLY A 158 11.39 16.97 -7.04
C GLY A 158 10.29 17.35 -6.04
N HIS A 159 9.01 17.25 -6.39
CA HIS A 159 7.93 17.39 -5.40
C HIS A 159 8.01 16.27 -4.36
N VAL A 160 7.80 16.61 -3.09
CA VAL A 160 7.85 15.66 -1.97
C VAL A 160 6.48 15.56 -1.33
N ALA A 161 5.97 14.34 -1.25
CA ALA A 161 4.85 13.98 -0.38
C ALA A 161 5.39 13.44 0.93
N GLU A 162 4.91 13.98 2.05
CA GLU A 162 5.31 13.58 3.39
C GLU A 162 4.12 12.96 4.12
N PHE A 163 4.34 11.82 4.77
CA PHE A 163 3.35 11.14 5.60
C PHE A 163 3.93 10.89 6.99
N GLN A 164 3.08 11.03 7.99
CA GLN A 164 3.37 10.69 9.37
C GLN A 164 2.72 9.34 9.69
N TRP A 165 3.55 8.33 9.95
CA TRP A 165 3.10 7.04 10.45
C TRP A 165 3.23 7.00 11.97
N ASP A 166 2.10 7.00 12.65
CA ASP A 166 2.04 6.81 14.10
C ASP A 166 2.04 5.32 14.41
N GLU A 167 2.87 4.89 15.37
CA GLU A 167 2.86 3.49 15.83
C GLU A 167 1.46 3.14 16.37
N ARG A 168 0.95 2.00 15.91
CA ARG A 168 -0.39 1.50 16.20
C ARG A 168 -0.33 0.14 16.87
#